data_AF-A0A9E5APB4-F1
#
_entry.id   AF-A0A9E5APB4-F1
#
_cell.length_a   1.000
_cell.length_b   1.000
_cell.length_c   1.000
_cell.angle_alpha   90.00
_cell.angle_beta   90.00
_cell.angle_gamma   90.00
#
_symmetry.space_group_name_H-M   'P 1'
#
loop_
_entity.id
_entity.type
_entity.pdbx_description
1 polymer ?
#
loop_
_entity_poly.entity_id
_entity_poly.type
_entity_poly.pdbx_seq_one_letter_code
_entity_poly.pdbx_strand_id
1 'polypeptide(L)'
;MQVCDLVGRYGSRITTLPDKPEETIESVVRALWLCAAGTPVSSVKAATMQLPSLTDDQQRQLGELLEQRCLGIPLAHLTGRQHFMGLEYICTAQALIPRKETEIVGNAARAILIEKILPGNGQPRVMDLCTGSGNLACAMAKHVPQCTVFAADLSPEAVTLAQKNAYQIGVDNRVKLFAGDLCAPFESESYYHSFDLITCNPPYITTTKLSSLPDEIIGHEPRMAFDAGPLGLAILWRLFQDAPRFLKSGGWLAFEVGLGQGPGLLQRLAKNKQFTNVAGVLDDQSNVRAIVAASNFKQRTRKMLEYYHADRLNFGVAGTPNRLEYDQGFFVKLGDGAADIKPIAHLYKTQVYQLAEFLQLPAEIRNRPPTTDTYSLPQSQEEFYFSVSYDKMDLILYAKNHGVSAADVSSAVGLTAEQVERVFKDIEAKRRVAAYLHAPPVVLCAE
;
A
#
# COMPACT_ATOMS: atom_id res chain seq x y z
N MET A 1 11.14 -24.24 -38.68
CA MET A 1 10.13 -23.39 -38.01
C MET A 1 10.88 -22.32 -37.25
N GLN A 2 10.60 -21.04 -37.48
CA GLN A 2 11.17 -19.93 -36.70
C GLN A 2 10.07 -19.19 -35.92
N VAL A 3 10.46 -18.44 -34.88
CA VAL A 3 9.52 -17.63 -34.09
C VAL A 3 8.82 -16.58 -34.95
N CYS A 4 9.54 -15.91 -35.85
CA CYS A 4 8.98 -14.91 -36.75
C CYS A 4 7.85 -15.47 -37.64
N ASP A 5 7.99 -16.71 -38.12
CA ASP A 5 6.96 -17.39 -38.91
C ASP A 5 5.68 -17.59 -38.09
N LEU A 6 5.82 -18.04 -36.84
CA LEU A 6 4.69 -18.28 -35.93
C LEU A 6 4.03 -16.98 -35.49
N VAL A 7 4.81 -15.94 -35.20
CA VAL A 7 4.30 -14.59 -34.90
C VAL A 7 3.46 -14.08 -36.06
N GLY A 8 3.92 -14.22 -37.31
CA GLY A 8 3.15 -13.85 -38.50
C GLY A 8 1.86 -14.66 -38.68
N ARG A 9 1.92 -15.97 -38.39
CA ARG A 9 0.77 -16.88 -38.56
C ARG A 9 -0.31 -16.72 -37.49
N TYR A 10 0.07 -16.51 -36.24
CA TYR A 10 -0.83 -16.53 -35.09
C TYR A 10 -1.12 -15.14 -34.51
N GLY A 11 -0.29 -14.14 -34.81
CA GLY A 11 -0.31 -12.86 -34.12
C GLY A 11 -1.64 -12.10 -34.18
N SER A 12 -2.36 -12.18 -35.30
CA SER A 12 -3.68 -11.54 -35.44
C SER A 12 -4.80 -12.22 -34.65
N ARG A 13 -4.58 -13.46 -34.18
CA ARG A 13 -5.55 -14.28 -33.43
C ARG A 13 -5.27 -14.29 -31.93
N ILE A 14 -4.07 -13.92 -31.50
CA ILE A 14 -3.70 -13.88 -30.08
C ILE A 14 -4.10 -12.52 -29.51
N THR A 15 -5.01 -12.53 -28.54
CA THR A 15 -5.37 -11.34 -27.76
C THR A 15 -4.35 -11.13 -26.64
N THR A 16 -3.94 -9.89 -26.43
CA THR A 16 -3.08 -9.49 -25.30
C THR A 16 -3.88 -8.55 -24.39
N LEU A 17 -3.57 -8.57 -23.08
CA LEU A 17 -4.30 -7.79 -22.09
C LEU A 17 -3.44 -6.66 -21.51
N PRO A 18 -4.00 -5.45 -21.27
CA PRO A 18 -3.22 -4.32 -20.74
C PRO A 18 -2.59 -4.54 -19.37
N ASP A 19 -3.17 -5.42 -18.55
CA ASP A 19 -2.72 -5.78 -17.20
C ASP A 19 -1.63 -6.87 -17.18
N LYS A 20 -1.24 -7.35 -18.37
CA LYS A 20 -0.12 -8.28 -18.61
C LYS A 20 0.79 -7.75 -19.72
N PRO A 21 1.40 -6.56 -19.54
CA PRO A 21 2.20 -5.90 -20.59
C PRO A 21 3.40 -6.72 -21.07
N GLU A 22 3.87 -7.67 -20.25
CA GLU A 22 4.92 -8.63 -20.62
C GLU A 22 4.50 -9.65 -21.67
N GLU A 23 3.19 -9.91 -21.85
CA GLU A 23 2.68 -10.88 -22.83
C GLU A 23 2.58 -10.26 -24.24
N THR A 24 3.71 -9.91 -24.84
CA THR A 24 3.76 -9.61 -26.28
C THR A 24 3.57 -10.87 -27.12
N ILE A 25 3.08 -10.77 -28.36
CA ILE A 25 2.89 -11.93 -29.26
C ILE A 25 4.18 -12.77 -29.35
N GLU A 26 5.33 -12.11 -29.48
CA GLU A 26 6.63 -12.79 -29.52
C GLU A 26 6.91 -13.53 -28.20
N SER A 27 6.76 -12.87 -27.05
CA SER A 27 7.00 -13.51 -25.74
C SER A 27 6.07 -14.69 -25.49
N VAL A 28 4.81 -14.62 -25.93
CA VAL A 28 3.80 -15.68 -25.85
C VAL A 28 4.28 -16.89 -26.66
N VAL A 29 4.65 -16.69 -27.93
CA VAL A 29 5.16 -17.75 -28.81
C VAL A 29 6.41 -18.40 -28.20
N ARG A 30 7.34 -17.60 -27.69
CA ARG A 30 8.58 -18.09 -27.05
C ARG A 30 8.28 -18.91 -25.79
N ALA A 31 7.35 -18.48 -24.95
CA ALA A 31 6.97 -19.20 -23.73
C ALA A 31 6.31 -20.54 -24.06
N LEU A 32 5.40 -20.57 -25.04
CA LEU A 32 4.77 -21.82 -25.50
C LEU A 32 5.77 -22.75 -26.18
N TRP A 33 6.76 -22.20 -26.90
CA TRP A 33 7.86 -22.99 -27.47
C TRP A 33 8.66 -23.71 -26.39
N LEU A 34 9.07 -22.99 -25.35
CA LEU A 34 9.81 -23.57 -24.22
C LEU A 34 8.95 -24.56 -23.44
N CYS A 35 7.64 -24.31 -23.32
CA CYS A 35 6.70 -25.25 -22.73
C CYS A 35 6.63 -26.57 -23.52
N ALA A 36 6.48 -26.50 -24.85
CA ALA A 36 6.50 -27.67 -25.71
C ALA A 36 7.86 -28.40 -25.70
N ALA A 37 8.96 -27.67 -25.50
CA ALA A 37 10.29 -28.25 -25.30
C ALA A 37 10.47 -28.95 -23.95
N GLY A 38 9.48 -28.92 -23.05
CA GLY A 38 9.54 -29.52 -21.71
C GLY A 38 10.17 -28.62 -20.64
N THR A 39 10.40 -27.34 -20.94
CA THR A 39 10.95 -26.34 -20.00
C THR A 39 9.97 -25.17 -19.80
N PRO A 40 8.81 -25.39 -19.17
CA PRO A 40 7.80 -24.34 -19.00
C PRO A 40 8.32 -23.20 -18.12
N VAL A 41 8.15 -21.98 -18.62
CA VAL A 41 8.53 -20.72 -17.98
C VAL A 41 7.52 -19.62 -18.31
N SER A 42 7.48 -18.54 -17.54
CA SER A 42 6.69 -17.34 -17.90
C SER A 42 7.20 -16.65 -19.18
N SER A 43 6.37 -15.77 -19.74
CA SER A 43 6.73 -14.87 -20.85
C SER A 43 7.99 -14.05 -20.58
N VAL A 44 8.12 -13.50 -19.38
CA VAL A 44 9.28 -12.68 -18.96
C VAL A 44 10.58 -13.47 -19.06
N LYS A 45 10.59 -14.70 -18.53
CA LYS A 45 11.78 -15.54 -18.57
C LYS A 45 12.05 -16.08 -19.98
N ALA A 46 11.00 -16.44 -20.72
CA ALA A 46 11.09 -16.90 -22.10
C ALA A 46 11.71 -15.85 -23.05
N ALA A 47 11.51 -14.56 -22.78
CA ALA A 47 12.08 -13.47 -23.57
C ALA A 47 13.62 -13.51 -23.64
N THR A 48 14.29 -14.05 -22.61
CA THR A 48 15.76 -14.06 -22.51
C THR A 48 16.40 -15.43 -22.75
N MET A 49 15.61 -16.51 -22.73
CA MET A 49 16.12 -17.87 -22.90
C MET A 49 16.41 -18.22 -24.36
N GLN A 50 17.41 -19.07 -24.59
CA GLN A 50 17.63 -19.66 -25.91
C GLN A 50 16.55 -20.72 -26.21
N LEU A 51 16.06 -20.72 -27.45
CA LEU A 51 15.06 -21.68 -27.88
C LEU A 51 15.75 -22.94 -28.43
N PRO A 52 15.45 -24.12 -27.87
CA PRO A 52 15.98 -25.37 -28.41
C PRO A 52 15.28 -25.73 -29.73
N SER A 53 15.92 -26.58 -30.53
CA SER A 53 15.25 -27.27 -31.63
C SER A 53 14.18 -28.22 -31.09
N LEU A 54 13.00 -28.22 -31.71
CA LEU A 54 11.89 -29.09 -31.32
C LEU A 54 11.84 -30.34 -32.20
N THR A 55 11.55 -31.49 -31.59
CA THR A 55 11.19 -32.72 -32.31
C THR A 55 9.82 -32.56 -32.98
N ASP A 56 9.47 -33.45 -33.92
CA ASP A 56 8.18 -33.39 -34.62
C ASP A 56 6.98 -33.45 -33.66
N ASP A 57 7.09 -34.23 -32.58
CA ASP A 57 6.05 -34.30 -31.55
C ASP A 57 5.94 -33.00 -30.74
N GLN A 58 7.08 -32.39 -30.38
CA GLN A 58 7.10 -31.11 -29.68
C GLN A 58 6.60 -29.97 -30.58
N GLN A 59 6.86 -30.02 -31.88
CA GLN A 59 6.30 -29.08 -32.86
C GLN A 59 4.78 -29.20 -32.94
N ARG A 60 4.23 -30.43 -32.91
CA ARG A 60 2.79 -30.66 -32.86
C ARG A 60 2.18 -30.10 -31.58
N GLN A 61 2.81 -30.37 -30.43
CA GLN A 61 2.40 -29.84 -29.14
C GLN A 61 2.42 -28.30 -29.09
N LEU A 62 3.44 -27.67 -29.68
CA LEU A 62 3.49 -26.20 -29.81
C LEU A 62 2.30 -25.68 -30.62
N GLY A 63 1.96 -26.34 -31.74
CA GLY A 63 0.79 -26.00 -32.54
C GLY A 63 -0.50 -26.05 -31.72
N GLU A 64 -0.71 -27.12 -30.94
CA GLU A 64 -1.87 -27.27 -30.05
C GLU A 64 -1.95 -26.17 -29.00
N LEU A 65 -0.84 -25.85 -28.34
CA LEU A 65 -0.76 -24.77 -27.35
C LEU A 65 -1.08 -23.40 -27.97
N LEU A 66 -0.60 -23.14 -29.18
CA LEU A 66 -0.88 -21.89 -29.90
C LEU A 66 -2.36 -21.77 -30.27
N GLU A 67 -2.97 -22.87 -30.75
CA GLU A 67 -4.40 -22.89 -31.03
C GLU A 67 -5.23 -22.67 -29.76
N GLN A 68 -4.86 -23.31 -28.65
CA GLN A 68 -5.47 -23.06 -27.34
C GLN A 68 -5.34 -21.60 -26.89
N ARG A 69 -4.17 -20.97 -27.10
CA ARG A 69 -4.00 -19.54 -26.80
C ARG A 69 -4.90 -18.66 -27.66
N CYS A 70 -5.08 -19.00 -28.95
CA CYS A 70 -5.99 -18.28 -29.85
C CYS A 70 -7.47 -18.43 -29.45
N LEU A 71 -7.82 -19.47 -28.69
CA LEU A 71 -9.15 -19.64 -28.11
C LEU A 71 -9.35 -18.86 -26.80
N GLY A 72 -8.35 -18.11 -26.36
CA GLY A 72 -8.45 -17.26 -25.16
C GLY A 72 -8.00 -17.93 -23.86
N ILE A 73 -7.43 -19.14 -23.90
CA ILE A 73 -6.86 -19.76 -22.69
C ILE A 73 -5.66 -18.91 -22.21
N PRO A 74 -5.57 -18.51 -20.93
CA PRO A 74 -4.48 -17.69 -20.43
C PRO A 74 -3.11 -18.36 -20.64
N LEU A 75 -2.11 -17.58 -21.08
CA LEU A 75 -0.75 -18.09 -21.26
C LEU A 75 -0.23 -18.77 -19.99
N ALA A 76 -0.46 -18.16 -18.83
CA ALA A 76 -0.01 -18.70 -17.54
C ALA A 76 -0.63 -20.07 -17.19
N HIS A 77 -1.83 -20.38 -17.70
CA HIS A 77 -2.44 -21.71 -17.53
C HIS A 77 -1.88 -22.72 -18.54
N LEU A 78 -1.52 -22.27 -19.74
CA LEU A 78 -0.88 -23.13 -20.75
C LEU A 78 0.53 -23.52 -20.35
N THR A 79 1.32 -22.57 -19.84
CA THR A 79 2.69 -22.82 -19.37
C THR A 79 2.74 -23.34 -17.94
N GLY A 80 1.68 -23.12 -17.15
CA GLY A 80 1.68 -23.36 -15.71
C GLY A 80 2.57 -22.40 -14.92
N ARG A 81 2.95 -21.25 -15.52
CA ARG A 81 3.96 -20.33 -14.98
C ARG A 81 3.52 -18.88 -15.10
N GLN A 82 3.79 -18.09 -14.06
CA GLN A 82 3.63 -16.64 -14.08
C GLN A 82 4.80 -15.94 -13.38
N HIS A 83 5.18 -14.77 -13.90
CA HIS A 83 6.20 -13.93 -13.29
C HIS A 83 5.56 -12.86 -12.40
N PHE A 84 6.09 -12.65 -11.19
CA PHE A 84 5.65 -11.58 -10.30
C PHE A 84 6.80 -11.13 -9.39
N MET A 85 7.06 -9.81 -9.36
CA MET A 85 8.12 -9.19 -8.55
C MET A 85 9.49 -9.88 -8.65
N GLY A 86 9.90 -10.29 -9.85
CA GLY A 86 11.19 -10.94 -10.09
C GLY A 86 11.21 -12.44 -9.78
N LEU A 87 10.07 -13.06 -9.51
CA LEU A 87 9.96 -14.47 -9.11
C LEU A 87 9.05 -15.24 -10.07
N GLU A 88 9.36 -16.53 -10.26
CA GLU A 88 8.57 -17.47 -11.06
C GLU A 88 7.63 -18.29 -10.17
N TYR A 89 6.34 -18.14 -10.40
CA TYR A 89 5.26 -18.83 -9.69
C TYR A 89 4.69 -19.97 -10.54
N ILE A 90 4.29 -21.05 -9.88
CA ILE A 90 3.33 -22.02 -10.39
C ILE A 90 1.98 -21.31 -10.50
N CYS A 91 1.34 -21.46 -11.66
CA CYS A 91 0.04 -20.91 -11.93
C CYS A 91 -0.93 -22.02 -12.36
N THR A 92 -2.11 -22.05 -11.74
CA THR A 92 -3.20 -22.99 -12.05
C THR A 92 -4.53 -22.28 -11.81
N ALA A 93 -5.63 -22.87 -12.28
CA ALA A 93 -6.99 -22.36 -12.08
C ALA A 93 -7.45 -22.37 -10.60
N GLN A 94 -6.58 -22.70 -9.63
CA GLN A 94 -6.90 -22.70 -8.20
C GLN A 94 -6.88 -21.29 -7.58
N ALA A 95 -6.25 -20.31 -8.23
CA ALA A 95 -6.18 -18.94 -7.74
C ALA A 95 -6.13 -17.93 -8.90
N LEU A 96 -6.27 -16.64 -8.59
CA LEU A 96 -6.07 -15.55 -9.56
C LEU A 96 -4.62 -15.56 -10.08
N ILE A 97 -4.47 -15.31 -11.38
CA ILE A 97 -3.15 -15.13 -11.98
C ILE A 97 -2.53 -13.83 -11.43
N PRO A 98 -1.31 -13.85 -10.84
CA PRO A 98 -0.63 -12.64 -10.37
C PRO A 98 -0.55 -11.56 -11.46
N ARG A 99 -1.00 -10.35 -11.13
CA ARG A 99 -1.07 -9.20 -12.05
C ARG A 99 0.09 -8.24 -11.86
N LYS A 100 0.44 -7.53 -12.94
CA LYS A 100 1.50 -6.53 -12.90
C LYS A 100 1.19 -5.40 -11.93
N GLU A 101 -0.08 -4.98 -11.84
CA GLU A 101 -0.47 -3.88 -10.96
C GLU A 101 -0.45 -4.25 -9.48
N THR A 102 -0.60 -5.53 -9.14
CA THR A 102 -0.40 -6.01 -7.76
C THR A 102 1.06 -5.84 -7.31
N GLU A 103 2.02 -5.69 -8.24
CA GLU A 103 3.39 -5.32 -7.87
C GLU A 103 3.47 -3.92 -7.25
N ILE A 104 2.50 -3.03 -7.50
CA ILE A 104 2.46 -1.68 -6.90
C ILE A 104 2.30 -1.79 -5.39
N VAL A 105 1.30 -2.55 -4.92
CA VAL A 105 1.11 -2.79 -3.47
C VAL A 105 2.27 -3.59 -2.89
N GLY A 106 2.81 -4.57 -3.62
CA GLY A 106 3.98 -5.35 -3.19
C GLY A 106 5.25 -4.49 -3.02
N ASN A 107 5.52 -3.59 -3.96
CA ASN A 107 6.66 -2.68 -3.87
C ASN A 107 6.50 -1.67 -2.73
N ALA A 108 5.29 -1.14 -2.52
CA ALA A 108 4.98 -0.25 -1.40
C ALA A 108 5.15 -0.97 -0.05
N ALA A 109 4.63 -2.19 0.07
CA ALA A 109 4.81 -3.06 1.24
C ALA A 109 6.30 -3.32 1.54
N ARG A 110 7.09 -3.65 0.50
CA ARG A 110 8.54 -3.85 0.64
C ARG A 110 9.24 -2.57 1.10
N ALA A 111 8.92 -1.42 0.52
CA ALA A 111 9.49 -0.13 0.93
C ALA A 111 9.16 0.20 2.40
N ILE A 112 7.93 -0.03 2.83
CA ILE A 112 7.53 0.11 4.24
C ILE A 112 8.37 -0.78 5.15
N LEU A 113 8.52 -2.06 4.80
CA LEU A 113 9.34 -2.99 5.58
C LEU A 113 10.79 -2.52 5.70
N ILE A 114 11.41 -2.16 4.56
CA ILE A 114 12.84 -1.79 4.51
C ILE A 114 13.11 -0.45 5.17
N GLU A 115 12.29 0.56 4.90
CA GLU A 115 12.57 1.93 5.33
C GLU A 115 11.98 2.28 6.69
N LYS A 116 10.84 1.68 7.04
CA LYS A 116 10.06 2.08 8.23
C LYS A 116 10.13 1.07 9.37
N ILE A 117 10.32 -0.22 9.07
CA ILE A 117 10.23 -1.30 10.07
C ILE A 117 11.62 -1.87 10.42
N LEU A 118 12.40 -2.32 9.44
CA LEU A 118 13.71 -2.97 9.66
C LEU A 118 14.72 -2.14 10.47
N PRO A 119 14.83 -0.80 10.31
CA PRO A 119 15.79 0.00 11.07
C PRO A 119 15.56 -0.03 12.59
N GLY A 120 14.40 -0.51 13.04
CA GLY A 120 14.12 -0.78 14.45
C GLY A 120 14.76 -2.06 15.00
N ASN A 121 15.64 -2.75 14.26
CA ASN A 121 16.29 -4.02 14.61
C ASN A 121 15.31 -5.17 14.93
N GLY A 122 14.15 -5.19 14.27
CA GLY A 122 13.12 -6.21 14.45
C GLY A 122 13.20 -7.36 13.44
N GLN A 123 12.48 -8.45 13.75
CA GLN A 123 12.07 -9.48 12.79
C GLN A 123 10.61 -9.19 12.39
N PRO A 124 10.35 -8.55 11.24
CA PRO A 124 9.01 -8.10 10.91
C PRO A 124 8.04 -9.26 10.76
N ARG A 125 6.85 -9.14 11.33
CA ARG A 125 5.73 -10.06 11.09
C ARG A 125 4.77 -9.41 10.10
N VAL A 126 4.54 -10.08 8.98
CA VAL A 126 3.61 -9.64 7.93
C VAL A 126 2.39 -10.56 7.93
N MET A 127 1.20 -10.00 7.85
CA MET A 127 -0.02 -10.75 7.55
C MET A 127 -0.42 -10.46 6.11
N ASP A 128 -0.70 -11.49 5.31
CA ASP A 128 -1.16 -11.32 3.92
C ASP A 128 -2.55 -11.94 3.75
N LEU A 129 -3.56 -11.10 3.53
CA LEU A 129 -4.96 -11.50 3.43
C LEU A 129 -5.40 -11.56 1.97
N CYS A 130 -6.21 -12.56 1.62
CA CYS A 130 -6.53 -12.89 0.23
C CYS A 130 -5.25 -13.24 -0.55
N THR A 131 -4.44 -14.15 0.02
CA THR A 131 -3.08 -14.43 -0.49
C THR A 131 -3.09 -15.10 -1.87
N GLY A 132 -4.19 -15.74 -2.28
CA GLY A 132 -4.32 -16.42 -3.56
C GLY A 132 -3.21 -17.45 -3.78
N SER A 133 -2.42 -17.24 -4.85
CA SER A 133 -1.26 -18.08 -5.18
C SER A 133 -0.03 -17.82 -4.30
N GLY A 134 -0.14 -16.94 -3.30
CA GLY A 134 0.91 -16.57 -2.37
C GLY A 134 1.88 -15.52 -2.92
N ASN A 135 1.50 -14.75 -3.95
CA ASN A 135 2.42 -13.89 -4.68
C ASN A 135 2.95 -12.72 -3.85
N LEU A 136 2.12 -12.05 -3.04
CA LEU A 136 2.59 -11.04 -2.10
C LEU A 136 3.37 -11.67 -0.95
N ALA A 137 2.83 -12.72 -0.32
CA ALA A 137 3.47 -13.39 0.79
C ALA A 137 4.89 -13.91 0.46
N CYS A 138 5.04 -14.64 -0.65
CA CYS A 138 6.33 -15.16 -1.07
C CYS A 138 7.29 -14.06 -1.50
N ALA A 139 6.81 -13.03 -2.21
CA ALA A 139 7.64 -11.88 -2.59
C ALA A 139 8.17 -11.14 -1.35
N MET A 140 7.34 -10.90 -0.34
CA MET A 140 7.78 -10.24 0.90
C MET A 140 8.83 -11.08 1.62
N ALA A 141 8.58 -12.37 1.80
CA ALA A 141 9.56 -13.27 2.40
C ALA A 141 10.87 -13.29 1.61
N LYS A 142 10.82 -13.36 0.27
CA LYS A 142 12.03 -13.45 -0.56
C LYS A 142 12.87 -12.17 -0.54
N HIS A 143 12.23 -11.01 -0.67
CA HIS A 143 12.91 -9.71 -0.78
C HIS A 143 13.25 -9.09 0.57
N VAL A 144 12.62 -9.55 1.66
CA VAL A 144 12.91 -9.13 3.04
C VAL A 144 13.23 -10.37 3.87
N PRO A 145 14.49 -10.87 3.86
CA PRO A 145 14.86 -12.13 4.49
C PRO A 145 14.56 -12.22 6.01
N GLN A 146 14.51 -11.08 6.70
CA GLN A 146 14.23 -10.99 8.13
C GLN A 146 12.75 -11.15 8.47
N CYS A 147 11.83 -11.03 7.49
CA CYS A 147 10.40 -11.07 7.77
C CYS A 147 9.87 -12.52 7.80
N THR A 148 8.85 -12.73 8.64
CA THR A 148 8.00 -13.92 8.65
C THR A 148 6.61 -13.51 8.21
N VAL A 149 6.03 -14.27 7.28
CA VAL A 149 4.73 -13.97 6.69
C VAL A 149 3.70 -15.00 7.14
N PHE A 150 2.51 -14.53 7.49
CA PHE A 150 1.35 -15.32 7.85
C PHE A 150 0.24 -14.97 6.86
N ALA A 151 -0.04 -15.87 5.92
CA ALA A 151 -0.99 -15.60 4.86
C ALA A 151 -2.26 -16.43 5.01
N ALA A 152 -3.39 -15.84 4.63
CA ALA A 152 -4.68 -16.51 4.65
C ALA A 152 -5.43 -16.31 3.32
N ASP A 153 -6.13 -17.37 2.92
CA ASP A 153 -7.12 -17.31 1.84
C ASP A 153 -8.39 -18.07 2.23
N LEU A 154 -9.52 -17.63 1.67
CA LEU A 154 -10.80 -18.32 1.84
C LEU A 154 -10.79 -19.69 1.14
N SER A 155 -10.09 -19.83 0.01
CA SER A 155 -10.00 -21.08 -0.74
C SER A 155 -8.86 -21.98 -0.24
N PRO A 156 -9.16 -23.21 0.23
CA PRO A 156 -8.14 -24.20 0.56
C PRO A 156 -7.27 -24.60 -0.66
N GLU A 157 -7.84 -24.56 -1.86
CA GLU A 157 -7.14 -24.85 -3.12
C GLU A 157 -6.09 -23.77 -3.42
N ALA A 158 -6.43 -22.49 -3.22
CA ALA A 158 -5.49 -21.37 -3.34
C ALA A 158 -4.36 -21.50 -2.31
N VAL A 159 -4.68 -21.82 -1.04
CA VAL A 159 -3.69 -22.10 0.00
C VAL A 159 -2.73 -23.22 -0.40
N THR A 160 -3.24 -24.29 -1.00
CA THR A 160 -2.42 -25.40 -1.49
C THR A 160 -1.46 -24.96 -2.60
N LEU A 161 -1.93 -24.11 -3.52
CA LEU A 161 -1.08 -23.53 -4.56
C LEU A 161 -0.01 -22.60 -3.95
N ALA A 162 -0.38 -21.76 -2.99
CA ALA A 162 0.55 -20.89 -2.27
C ALA A 162 1.63 -21.69 -1.53
N GLN A 163 1.31 -22.85 -0.94
CA GLN A 163 2.29 -23.74 -0.31
C GLN A 163 3.32 -24.25 -1.32
N LYS A 164 2.86 -24.69 -2.49
CA LYS A 164 3.76 -25.14 -3.58
C LYS A 164 4.67 -24.02 -4.06
N ASN A 165 4.14 -22.80 -4.18
CA ASN A 165 4.93 -21.63 -4.55
C ASN A 165 5.96 -21.25 -3.50
N ALA A 166 5.59 -21.25 -2.22
CA ALA A 166 6.52 -20.98 -1.13
C ALA A 166 7.69 -21.98 -1.12
N TYR A 167 7.40 -23.28 -1.34
CA TYR A 167 8.42 -24.31 -1.48
C TYR A 167 9.30 -24.10 -2.72
N GLN A 168 8.71 -23.87 -3.90
CA GLN A 168 9.46 -23.64 -5.14
C GLN A 168 10.41 -22.42 -5.04
N ILE A 169 9.97 -21.36 -4.36
CA ILE A 169 10.73 -20.11 -4.20
C ILE A 169 11.79 -20.23 -3.08
N GLY A 170 11.65 -21.23 -2.19
CA GLY A 170 12.54 -21.50 -1.05
C GLY A 170 12.29 -20.57 0.13
N VAL A 171 11.01 -20.31 0.46
CA VAL A 171 10.58 -19.45 1.57
C VAL A 171 9.53 -20.10 2.48
N ASP A 172 9.27 -21.39 2.29
CA ASP A 172 8.31 -22.20 3.05
C ASP A 172 8.57 -22.21 4.56
N ASN A 173 9.83 -22.07 4.99
CA ASN A 173 10.19 -21.95 6.40
C ASN A 173 9.75 -20.62 7.05
N ARG A 174 9.38 -19.60 6.27
CA ARG A 174 9.01 -18.26 6.74
C ARG A 174 7.62 -17.81 6.30
N VAL A 175 6.96 -18.57 5.42
CA VAL A 175 5.59 -18.29 4.96
C VAL A 175 4.67 -19.35 5.56
N LYS A 176 3.85 -18.95 6.54
CA LYS A 176 2.84 -19.80 7.18
C LYS A 176 1.49 -19.54 6.54
N LEU A 177 0.83 -20.58 6.06
CA LEU A 177 -0.40 -20.45 5.28
C LEU A 177 -1.59 -21.07 6.01
N PHE A 178 -2.71 -20.37 5.98
CA PHE A 178 -3.94 -20.73 6.68
C PHE A 178 -5.13 -20.63 5.72
N ALA A 179 -6.07 -21.58 5.82
CA ALA A 179 -7.35 -21.48 5.14
C ALA A 179 -8.37 -20.82 6.07
N GLY A 180 -9.06 -19.79 5.59
CA GLY A 180 -10.14 -19.11 6.30
C GLY A 180 -10.42 -17.71 5.79
N ASP A 181 -11.55 -17.17 6.25
CA ASP A 181 -12.03 -15.85 5.83
C ASP A 181 -11.26 -14.71 6.52
N LEU A 182 -10.48 -13.96 5.75
CA LEU A 182 -9.72 -12.79 6.20
C LEU A 182 -8.94 -13.10 7.50
N CYS A 183 -9.25 -12.37 8.58
CA CYS A 183 -8.54 -12.46 9.85
C CYS A 183 -8.96 -13.66 10.72
N ALA A 184 -9.99 -14.42 10.34
CA ALA A 184 -10.55 -15.50 11.18
C ALA A 184 -9.51 -16.54 11.65
N PRO A 185 -8.53 -16.98 10.83
CA PRO A 185 -7.48 -17.91 11.28
C PRO A 185 -6.55 -17.35 12.36
N PHE A 186 -6.57 -16.04 12.56
CA PHE A 186 -5.67 -15.32 13.47
C PHE A 186 -6.35 -14.89 14.77
N GLU A 187 -7.60 -15.31 15.04
CA GLU A 187 -8.34 -14.96 16.25
C GLU A 187 -7.80 -15.64 17.52
N SER A 188 -6.62 -15.22 17.95
CA SER A 188 -5.99 -15.62 19.20
C SER A 188 -5.06 -14.54 19.72
N GLU A 189 -4.84 -14.52 21.04
CA GLU A 189 -3.95 -13.58 21.73
C GLU A 189 -2.53 -13.52 21.14
N SER A 190 -2.03 -14.62 20.55
CA SER A 190 -0.69 -14.68 19.95
C SER A 190 -0.54 -13.84 18.66
N TYR A 191 -1.67 -13.44 18.07
CA TYR A 191 -1.73 -12.70 16.81
C TYR A 191 -2.19 -11.26 16.98
N TYR A 192 -2.92 -10.93 18.05
CA TYR A 192 -3.34 -9.56 18.34
C TYR A 192 -2.13 -8.64 18.55
N HIS A 193 -2.20 -7.44 17.95
CA HIS A 193 -1.15 -6.43 17.99
C HIS A 193 0.27 -6.94 17.71
N SER A 194 0.41 -7.95 16.84
CA SER A 194 1.66 -8.68 16.64
C SER A 194 2.27 -8.48 15.25
N PHE A 195 1.56 -7.82 14.33
CA PHE A 195 1.98 -7.63 12.95
C PHE A 195 2.49 -6.21 12.68
N ASP A 196 3.62 -6.11 12.01
CA ASP A 196 4.22 -4.84 11.59
C ASP A 196 3.62 -4.34 10.26
N LEU A 197 3.11 -5.26 9.44
CA LEU A 197 2.45 -4.95 8.17
C LEU A 197 1.31 -5.95 7.91
N ILE A 198 0.18 -5.46 7.42
CA ILE A 198 -0.88 -6.25 6.80
C ILE A 198 -0.95 -5.88 5.32
N THR A 199 -0.82 -6.87 4.43
CA THR A 199 -1.08 -6.74 2.99
C THR A 199 -2.42 -7.35 2.62
N CYS A 200 -3.12 -6.79 1.64
CA CYS A 200 -4.33 -7.39 1.11
C CYS A 200 -4.57 -7.03 -0.37
N ASN A 201 -4.78 -8.04 -1.21
CA ASN A 201 -5.33 -7.85 -2.55
C ASN A 201 -6.73 -8.49 -2.61
N PRO A 202 -7.79 -7.78 -2.17
CA PRO A 202 -9.12 -8.34 -2.12
C PRO A 202 -9.78 -8.32 -3.51
N PRO A 203 -10.81 -9.14 -3.75
CA PRO A 203 -11.69 -8.94 -4.89
C PRO A 203 -12.29 -7.52 -4.82
N TYR A 204 -12.26 -6.78 -5.93
CA TYR A 204 -12.78 -5.41 -6.02
C TYR A 204 -13.71 -5.15 -7.22
N ILE A 205 -13.94 -6.14 -8.10
CA ILE A 205 -14.75 -5.94 -9.31
C ILE A 205 -16.22 -6.08 -8.96
N THR A 206 -17.02 -5.07 -9.30
CA THR A 206 -18.46 -5.11 -9.06
C THR A 206 -19.14 -6.16 -9.93
N THR A 207 -20.17 -6.82 -9.40
CA THR A 207 -20.90 -7.86 -10.15
C THR A 207 -21.43 -7.36 -11.50
N THR A 208 -21.79 -6.08 -11.60
CA THR A 208 -22.24 -5.41 -12.84
C THR A 208 -21.16 -5.26 -13.91
N LYS A 209 -19.88 -5.22 -13.53
CA LYS A 209 -18.75 -5.09 -14.45
C LYS A 209 -18.20 -6.43 -14.92
N LEU A 210 -18.68 -7.55 -14.36
CA LEU A 210 -18.21 -8.88 -14.75
C LEU A 210 -18.44 -9.17 -16.22
N SER A 211 -19.56 -8.72 -16.81
CA SER A 211 -19.84 -8.92 -18.24
C SER A 211 -18.92 -8.14 -19.18
N SER A 212 -18.13 -7.20 -18.65
CA SER A 212 -17.15 -6.42 -19.42
C SER A 212 -15.72 -6.93 -19.26
N LEU A 213 -15.51 -7.97 -18.44
CA LEU A 213 -14.19 -8.59 -18.30
C LEU A 213 -13.84 -9.40 -19.54
N PRO A 214 -12.55 -9.49 -19.91
CA PRO A 214 -12.10 -10.39 -20.96
C PRO A 214 -12.51 -11.84 -20.68
N ASP A 215 -12.87 -12.58 -21.74
CA ASP A 215 -13.23 -14.00 -21.65
C ASP A 215 -12.11 -14.84 -21.02
N GLU A 216 -10.85 -14.45 -21.26
CA GLU A 216 -9.65 -15.04 -20.65
C GLU A 216 -9.73 -15.06 -19.11
N ILE A 217 -10.37 -14.06 -18.49
CA ILE A 217 -10.52 -13.96 -17.03
C ILE A 217 -11.80 -14.70 -16.58
N ILE A 218 -12.95 -14.39 -17.19
CA ILE A 218 -14.25 -14.94 -16.77
C ILE A 218 -14.29 -16.47 -16.93
N GLY A 219 -13.71 -16.99 -18.01
CA GLY A 219 -13.78 -18.40 -18.38
C GLY A 219 -12.76 -19.29 -17.66
N HIS A 220 -11.69 -18.71 -17.10
CA HIS A 220 -10.54 -19.50 -16.65
C HIS A 220 -10.06 -19.21 -15.22
N GLU A 221 -10.45 -18.08 -14.60
CA GLU A 221 -10.03 -17.75 -13.23
C GLU A 221 -11.19 -17.89 -12.22
N PRO A 222 -10.91 -18.23 -10.94
CA PRO A 222 -11.96 -18.37 -9.94
C PRO A 222 -12.76 -17.08 -9.74
N ARG A 223 -14.06 -17.12 -10.03
CA ARG A 223 -14.94 -15.94 -9.90
C ARG A 223 -14.85 -15.25 -8.54
N MET A 224 -14.73 -16.01 -7.47
CA MET A 224 -14.61 -15.48 -6.10
C MET A 224 -13.37 -14.60 -5.88
N ALA A 225 -12.34 -14.76 -6.71
CA ALA A 225 -11.10 -13.99 -6.60
C ALA A 225 -11.21 -12.58 -7.18
N PHE A 226 -12.27 -12.28 -7.95
CA PHE A 226 -12.47 -10.95 -8.54
C PHE A 226 -13.88 -10.36 -8.32
N ASP A 227 -14.94 -11.18 -8.19
CA ASP A 227 -16.31 -10.71 -7.89
C ASP A 227 -16.43 -10.25 -6.43
N ALA A 228 -16.62 -8.95 -6.27
CA ALA A 228 -16.67 -8.27 -4.98
C ALA A 228 -18.10 -7.84 -4.59
N GLY A 229 -19.11 -8.41 -5.27
CA GLY A 229 -20.51 -8.10 -5.06
C GLY A 229 -20.93 -6.75 -5.67
N PRO A 230 -22.13 -6.24 -5.35
CA PRO A 230 -22.72 -5.09 -6.04
C PRO A 230 -21.90 -3.80 -5.92
N LEU A 231 -21.27 -3.57 -4.76
CA LEU A 231 -20.53 -2.34 -4.47
C LEU A 231 -19.00 -2.50 -4.56
N GLY A 232 -18.49 -3.73 -4.50
CA GLY A 232 -17.06 -4.01 -4.59
C GLY A 232 -16.20 -3.53 -3.41
N LEU A 233 -16.82 -3.25 -2.25
CA LEU A 233 -16.14 -2.65 -1.08
C LEU A 233 -16.32 -3.44 0.22
N ALA A 234 -17.13 -4.50 0.23
CA ALA A 234 -17.49 -5.22 1.46
C ALA A 234 -16.27 -5.78 2.21
N ILE A 235 -15.33 -6.37 1.47
CA ILE A 235 -14.09 -6.92 2.03
C ILE A 235 -13.20 -5.81 2.60
N LEU A 236 -13.08 -4.68 1.89
CA LEU A 236 -12.32 -3.53 2.37
C LEU A 236 -12.89 -2.94 3.67
N TRP A 237 -14.22 -2.94 3.84
CA TRP A 237 -14.83 -2.48 5.09
C TRP A 237 -14.49 -3.38 6.28
N ARG A 238 -14.55 -4.69 6.09
CA ARG A 238 -14.12 -5.66 7.10
C ARG A 238 -12.63 -5.50 7.42
N LEU A 239 -11.80 -5.35 6.39
CA LEU A 239 -10.37 -5.08 6.54
C LEU A 239 -10.10 -3.84 7.40
N PHE A 240 -10.78 -2.72 7.16
CA PHE A 240 -10.58 -1.49 7.94
C PHE A 240 -11.04 -1.61 9.38
N GLN A 241 -12.04 -2.45 9.65
CA GLN A 241 -12.53 -2.73 11.00
C GLN A 241 -11.58 -3.66 11.77
N ASP A 242 -11.07 -4.70 11.11
CA ASP A 242 -10.29 -5.76 11.75
C ASP A 242 -8.80 -5.48 11.83
N ALA A 243 -8.19 -4.87 10.81
CA ALA A 243 -6.75 -4.65 10.74
C ALA A 243 -6.15 -3.98 12.00
N PRO A 244 -6.76 -2.94 12.61
CA PRO A 244 -6.21 -2.29 13.80
C PRO A 244 -6.00 -3.21 15.01
N ARG A 245 -6.76 -4.30 15.11
CA ARG A 245 -6.66 -5.30 16.18
C ARG A 245 -5.43 -6.19 16.04
N PHE A 246 -4.95 -6.42 14.82
CA PHE A 246 -3.79 -7.28 14.53
C PHE A 246 -2.50 -6.47 14.37
N LEU A 247 -2.61 -5.20 13.99
CA LEU A 247 -1.46 -4.31 13.84
C LEU A 247 -0.85 -3.95 15.19
N LYS A 248 0.47 -4.07 15.26
CA LYS A 248 1.30 -3.39 16.26
C LYS A 248 1.04 -1.90 16.20
N SER A 249 1.39 -1.23 17.28
CA SER A 249 1.49 0.22 17.35
C SER A 249 2.47 0.76 16.30
N GLY A 250 1.99 1.56 15.34
CA GLY A 250 2.79 2.05 14.21
C GLY A 250 2.98 1.02 13.08
N GLY A 251 2.31 -0.13 13.15
CA GLY A 251 2.23 -1.10 12.06
C GLY A 251 1.43 -0.55 10.88
N TRP A 252 1.63 -1.11 9.70
CA TRP A 252 1.08 -0.59 8.45
C TRP A 252 0.03 -1.52 7.84
N LEU A 253 -0.94 -0.93 7.16
CA LEU A 253 -1.89 -1.59 6.28
C LEU A 253 -1.56 -1.14 4.85
N ALA A 254 -1.42 -2.09 3.93
CA ALA A 254 -1.22 -1.86 2.50
C ALA A 254 -2.19 -2.72 1.71
N PHE A 255 -3.00 -2.14 0.82
CA PHE A 255 -3.98 -2.92 0.07
C PHE A 255 -4.18 -2.39 -1.34
N GLU A 256 -4.49 -3.31 -2.26
CA GLU A 256 -4.85 -2.98 -3.64
C GLU A 256 -6.27 -2.41 -3.72
N VAL A 257 -6.48 -1.49 -4.65
CA VAL A 257 -7.79 -0.92 -4.95
C VAL A 257 -8.07 -0.96 -6.46
N GLY A 258 -9.34 -1.19 -6.81
CA GLY A 258 -9.78 -1.16 -8.20
C GLY A 258 -9.74 0.24 -8.79
N LEU A 259 -9.59 0.32 -10.11
CA LEU A 259 -9.57 1.59 -10.85
C LEU A 259 -10.82 2.42 -10.54
N GLY A 260 -10.61 3.68 -10.12
CA GLY A 260 -11.66 4.61 -9.72
C GLY A 260 -12.15 4.52 -8.26
N GLN A 261 -11.77 3.47 -7.50
CA GLN A 261 -12.15 3.35 -6.08
C GLN A 261 -11.23 4.16 -5.13
N GLY A 262 -9.97 4.39 -5.55
CA GLY A 262 -8.92 4.96 -4.70
C GLY A 262 -9.26 6.29 -4.01
N PRO A 263 -9.69 7.35 -4.72
CA PRO A 263 -9.94 8.66 -4.11
C PRO A 263 -10.98 8.63 -2.97
N GLY A 264 -12.08 7.88 -3.16
CA GLY A 264 -13.11 7.74 -2.13
C GLY A 264 -12.63 6.96 -0.91
N LEU A 265 -11.86 5.89 -1.13
CA LEU A 265 -11.27 5.08 -0.07
C LEU A 265 -10.21 5.85 0.73
N LEU A 266 -9.37 6.66 0.06
CA LEU A 266 -8.42 7.55 0.72
C LEU A 266 -9.12 8.53 1.66
N GLN A 267 -10.16 9.22 1.18
CA GLN A 267 -10.91 10.15 1.98
C GLN A 267 -11.57 9.46 3.20
N ARG A 268 -12.07 8.24 3.00
CA ARG A 268 -12.71 7.47 4.07
C ARG A 268 -11.72 6.99 5.11
N LEU A 269 -10.57 6.46 4.68
CA LEU A 269 -9.53 5.96 5.57
C LEU A 269 -8.85 7.11 6.33
N ALA A 270 -8.66 8.27 5.69
CA ALA A 270 -8.17 9.48 6.36
C ALA A 270 -9.11 9.99 7.47
N LYS A 271 -10.41 9.70 7.37
CA LYS A 271 -11.39 9.99 8.44
C LYS A 271 -11.44 8.90 9.52
N ASN A 272 -10.82 7.74 9.30
CA ASN A 272 -10.77 6.67 10.29
C ASN A 272 -9.67 6.97 11.32
N LYS A 273 -10.08 7.25 12.56
CA LYS A 273 -9.19 7.61 13.68
C LYS A 273 -8.23 6.50 14.10
N GLN A 274 -8.45 5.25 13.66
CA GLN A 274 -7.56 4.13 13.92
C GLN A 274 -6.32 4.13 13.01
N PHE A 275 -6.34 4.92 11.94
CA PHE A 275 -5.25 5.05 10.99
C PHE A 275 -4.68 6.47 10.96
N THR A 276 -3.43 6.56 10.54
CA THR A 276 -2.69 7.78 10.23
C THR A 276 -1.83 7.54 9.00
N ASN A 277 -1.17 8.58 8.47
CA ASN A 277 -0.28 8.47 7.30
C ASN A 277 -0.93 7.79 6.08
N VAL A 278 -2.20 8.12 5.83
CA VAL A 278 -2.97 7.55 4.72
C VAL A 278 -2.48 8.14 3.40
N ALA A 279 -2.01 7.30 2.48
CA ALA A 279 -1.54 7.72 1.17
C ALA A 279 -1.93 6.74 0.07
N GLY A 280 -2.16 7.29 -1.13
CA GLY A 280 -2.35 6.50 -2.35
C GLY A 280 -1.02 6.28 -3.05
N VAL A 281 -0.81 5.07 -3.55
CA VAL A 281 0.31 4.72 -4.43
C VAL A 281 -0.23 4.68 -5.85
N LEU A 282 0.40 5.47 -6.72
CA LEU A 282 -0.05 5.68 -8.08
C LEU A 282 0.58 4.66 -9.04
N ASP A 283 -0.15 4.30 -10.09
CA ASP A 283 0.41 3.68 -11.28
C ASP A 283 1.03 4.75 -12.22
N ASP A 284 1.62 4.28 -13.33
CA ASP A 284 2.25 5.15 -14.33
C ASP A 284 1.28 6.13 -15.00
N GLN A 285 -0.03 5.87 -14.90
CA GLN A 285 -1.10 6.72 -15.41
C GLN A 285 -1.68 7.66 -14.34
N SER A 286 -1.01 7.78 -13.18
CA SER A 286 -1.43 8.58 -12.04
C SER A 286 -2.76 8.15 -11.39
N ASN A 287 -3.18 6.90 -11.59
CA ASN A 287 -4.32 6.34 -10.87
C ASN A 287 -3.88 5.70 -9.55
N VAL A 288 -4.66 5.90 -8.49
CA VAL A 288 -4.43 5.22 -7.22
C VAL A 288 -4.77 3.73 -7.37
N ARG A 289 -3.74 2.87 -7.28
CA ARG A 289 -3.88 1.40 -7.36
C ARG A 289 -3.57 0.68 -6.04
N ALA A 290 -2.90 1.34 -5.11
CA ALA A 290 -2.79 0.86 -3.75
C ALA A 290 -2.99 1.99 -2.74
N ILE A 291 -3.38 1.65 -1.52
CA ILE A 291 -3.45 2.58 -0.40
C ILE A 291 -2.63 2.01 0.74
N VAL A 292 -1.85 2.88 1.39
CA VAL A 292 -1.10 2.56 2.61
C VAL A 292 -1.55 3.44 3.77
N ALA A 293 -1.55 2.90 4.98
CA ALA A 293 -1.88 3.62 6.20
C ALA A 293 -1.19 2.99 7.42
N ALA A 294 -0.78 3.80 8.40
CA ALA A 294 -0.19 3.33 9.64
C ALA A 294 -1.23 3.31 10.78
N SER A 295 -1.09 2.42 11.75
CA SER A 295 -1.96 2.36 12.93
C SER A 295 -1.69 3.52 13.91
N ASN A 296 -2.77 4.09 14.45
CA ASN A 296 -2.74 5.31 15.25
C ASN A 296 -2.67 5.08 16.78
N PHE A 297 -1.86 4.13 17.24
CA PHE A 297 -1.78 3.80 18.68
C PHE A 297 -0.55 4.39 19.39
N LYS A 298 0.58 4.53 18.68
CA LYS A 298 1.88 4.86 19.27
C LYS A 298 1.87 6.19 20.01
N GLN A 299 1.29 7.21 19.40
CA GLN A 299 1.22 8.56 19.94
C GLN A 299 0.43 8.58 21.26
N ARG A 300 -0.64 7.80 21.37
CA ARG A 300 -1.46 7.68 22.58
C ARG A 300 -0.70 6.96 23.69
N THR A 301 -0.07 5.82 23.40
CA THR A 301 0.73 5.10 24.39
C THR A 301 1.89 5.94 24.93
N ARG A 302 2.64 6.61 24.05
CA ARG A 302 3.72 7.53 24.45
C ARG A 302 3.21 8.61 25.39
N LYS A 303 2.08 9.22 25.04
CA LYS A 303 1.50 10.29 25.84
C LYS A 303 1.03 9.81 27.22
N MET A 304 0.43 8.62 27.30
CA MET A 304 0.05 8.03 28.59
C MET A 304 1.26 7.75 29.47
N LEU A 305 2.37 7.26 28.90
CA LEU A 305 3.62 7.08 29.65
C LEU A 305 4.24 8.40 30.09
N GLU A 306 4.16 9.44 29.25
CA GLU A 306 4.62 10.79 29.57
C GLU A 306 3.84 11.37 30.76
N TYR A 307 2.51 11.29 30.73
CA TYR A 307 1.67 11.71 31.86
C TYR A 307 1.91 10.87 33.12
N TYR A 308 2.06 9.55 33.00
CA TYR A 308 2.43 8.70 34.13
C TYR A 308 3.73 9.17 34.82
N HIS A 309 4.75 9.50 34.05
CA HIS A 309 6.01 10.00 34.60
C HIS A 309 5.91 11.42 35.12
N ALA A 310 5.15 12.30 34.46
CA ALA A 310 4.89 13.65 34.92
C ALA A 310 4.19 13.64 36.28
N ASP A 311 3.14 12.83 36.45
CA ASP A 311 2.43 12.66 37.71
C ASP A 311 3.36 12.10 38.81
N ARG A 312 4.13 11.05 38.50
CA ARG A 312 5.09 10.45 39.45
C ARG A 312 6.15 11.46 39.95
N LEU A 313 6.49 12.44 39.13
CA LEU A 313 7.51 13.45 39.42
C LEU A 313 6.94 14.83 39.80
N ASN A 314 5.61 14.97 39.86
CA ASN A 314 4.90 16.24 40.06
C ASN A 314 5.28 17.33 39.02
N PHE A 315 5.36 16.96 37.75
CA PHE A 315 5.61 17.87 36.63
C PHE A 315 4.36 18.08 35.78
N GLY A 316 4.32 19.22 35.07
CA GLY A 316 3.37 19.44 33.99
C GLY A 316 3.92 18.96 32.65
N VAL A 317 3.03 18.58 31.75
CA VAL A 317 3.35 18.05 30.43
C VAL A 317 3.32 19.17 29.39
N ALA A 318 4.46 19.42 28.73
CA ALA A 318 4.58 20.42 27.65
C ALA A 318 4.46 19.79 26.27
N GLY A 319 3.55 20.30 25.44
CA GLY A 319 3.37 19.90 24.05
C GLY A 319 4.23 20.74 23.12
N THR A 320 4.65 20.17 22.00
CA THR A 320 5.53 20.81 21.02
C THR A 320 4.90 21.17 19.66
N PRO A 321 3.56 21.18 19.44
CA PRO A 321 3.05 21.56 18.12
C PRO A 321 3.31 23.05 17.88
N ASN A 322 3.76 23.39 16.69
CA ASN A 322 3.78 24.78 16.21
C ASN A 322 2.44 25.14 15.56
N ARG A 323 2.28 26.39 15.12
CA ARG A 323 1.02 26.91 14.58
C ARG A 323 0.52 26.13 13.37
N LEU A 324 1.37 25.71 12.44
CA LEU A 324 0.93 24.93 11.28
C LEU A 324 0.31 23.60 11.72
N GLU A 325 1.00 22.90 12.60
CA GLU A 325 0.61 21.58 13.07
C GLU A 325 -0.64 21.65 13.95
N TYR A 326 -0.68 22.63 14.85
CA TYR A 326 -1.81 22.85 15.73
C TYR A 326 -3.05 23.28 14.94
N ASP A 327 -2.96 24.35 14.15
CA ASP A 327 -4.10 24.92 13.41
C ASP A 327 -4.76 23.93 12.45
N GLN A 328 -3.94 23.14 11.75
CA GLN A 328 -4.42 22.24 10.70
C GLN A 328 -4.72 20.82 11.20
N GLY A 329 -4.43 20.50 12.46
CA GLY A 329 -4.73 19.19 13.05
C GLY A 329 -3.71 18.10 12.74
N PHE A 330 -2.45 18.46 12.57
CA PHE A 330 -1.34 17.51 12.44
C PHE A 330 -0.90 16.96 13.80
N PHE A 331 -1.82 16.26 14.48
CA PHE A 331 -1.56 15.56 15.73
C PHE A 331 -2.67 14.54 16.03
N VAL A 332 -2.40 13.65 16.98
CA VAL A 332 -3.36 12.66 17.47
C VAL A 332 -4.05 13.19 18.73
N LYS A 333 -5.39 13.30 18.71
CA LYS A 333 -6.17 13.64 19.91
C LYS A 333 -5.92 12.61 21.02
N LEU A 334 -5.54 13.10 22.21
CA LEU A 334 -5.09 12.30 23.36
C LEU A 334 -3.79 11.49 23.11
N GLY A 335 -3.08 11.77 22.02
CA GLY A 335 -1.70 11.36 21.79
C GLY A 335 -0.75 12.54 21.93
N ASP A 336 0.15 12.72 20.98
CA ASP A 336 1.06 13.88 20.88
C ASP A 336 0.34 15.24 20.85
N GLY A 337 -0.96 15.27 20.58
CA GLY A 337 -1.79 16.46 20.74
C GLY A 337 -2.18 16.84 22.17
N ALA A 338 -2.05 15.96 23.15
CA ALA A 338 -2.36 16.28 24.55
C ALA A 338 -1.14 16.89 25.25
N ALA A 339 -1.40 17.88 26.09
CA ALA A 339 -0.43 18.56 26.93
C ALA A 339 -1.18 19.50 27.89
N ASP A 340 -0.54 19.84 29.01
CA ASP A 340 -1.04 20.84 29.95
C ASP A 340 -0.71 22.25 29.45
N ILE A 341 0.43 22.42 28.78
CA ILE A 341 0.86 23.67 28.13
C ILE A 341 1.39 23.42 26.72
N LYS A 342 1.20 24.37 25.80
CA LYS A 342 1.70 24.31 24.41
C LYS A 342 2.46 25.60 24.08
N PRO A 343 3.70 25.77 24.58
CA PRO A 343 4.41 27.06 24.59
C PRO A 343 4.64 27.65 23.19
N ILE A 344 4.76 26.82 22.16
CA ILE A 344 5.09 27.27 20.79
C ILE A 344 3.96 27.13 19.78
N ALA A 345 2.74 26.76 20.21
CA ALA A 345 1.60 26.54 19.29
C ALA A 345 1.12 27.80 18.57
N HIS A 346 1.55 28.99 19.01
CA HIS A 346 1.25 30.27 18.38
C HIS A 346 2.31 30.70 17.35
N LEU A 347 3.47 30.02 17.32
CA LEU A 347 4.60 30.34 16.45
C LEU A 347 4.51 29.57 15.13
N TYR A 348 4.80 30.26 14.03
CA TYR A 348 5.02 29.65 12.72
C TYR A 348 6.27 28.76 12.72
N LYS A 349 6.39 27.80 11.79
CA LYS A 349 7.54 26.86 11.79
C LYS A 349 8.86 27.61 11.61
N THR A 350 8.89 28.58 10.70
CA THR A 350 9.99 29.52 10.48
C THR A 350 10.36 30.29 11.74
N GLN A 351 9.38 30.77 12.52
CA GLN A 351 9.61 31.46 13.79
C GLN A 351 10.18 30.53 14.87
N VAL A 352 9.80 29.24 14.88
CA VAL A 352 10.40 28.25 15.78
C VAL A 352 11.90 28.09 15.49
N TYR A 353 12.31 28.05 14.22
CA TYR A 353 13.73 28.01 13.85
C TYR A 353 14.48 29.31 14.21
N GLN A 354 13.85 30.47 14.01
CA GLN A 354 14.40 31.77 14.45
C GLN A 354 14.58 31.82 15.98
N LEU A 355 13.59 31.32 16.73
CA LEU A 355 13.67 31.23 18.19
C LEU A 355 14.78 30.28 18.63
N ALA A 356 14.92 29.13 17.95
CA ALA A 356 15.99 28.18 18.21
C ALA A 356 17.39 28.79 18.00
N GLU A 357 17.54 29.60 16.95
CA GLU A 357 18.75 30.37 16.69
C GLU A 357 19.01 31.43 17.77
N PHE A 358 17.99 32.21 18.13
CA PHE A 358 18.09 33.22 19.18
C PHE A 358 18.50 32.64 20.53
N LEU A 359 17.96 31.46 20.87
CA LEU A 359 18.30 30.70 22.09
C LEU A 359 19.64 29.96 21.99
N GLN A 360 20.37 30.12 20.88
CA GLN A 360 21.67 29.49 20.64
C GLN A 360 21.64 27.96 20.74
N LEU A 361 20.54 27.33 20.30
CA LEU A 361 20.48 25.88 20.24
C LEU A 361 21.55 25.33 19.28
N PRO A 362 22.23 24.21 19.63
CA PRO A 362 23.23 23.58 18.79
C PRO A 362 22.78 23.41 17.34
N ALA A 363 23.66 23.71 16.40
CA ALA A 363 23.36 23.60 14.96
C ALA A 363 22.94 22.17 14.58
N GLU A 364 23.49 21.15 15.24
CA GLU A 364 23.08 19.75 15.05
C GLU A 364 21.60 19.53 15.37
N ILE A 365 21.05 20.22 16.38
CA ILE A 365 19.62 20.15 16.72
C ILE A 365 18.79 20.94 15.70
N ARG A 366 19.25 22.16 15.34
CA ARG A 366 18.53 23.04 14.40
C ARG A 366 18.46 22.48 12.98
N ASN A 367 19.50 21.78 12.56
CA ASN A 367 19.62 21.20 11.22
C ASN A 367 19.14 19.75 11.15
N ARG A 368 18.76 19.16 12.29
CA ARG A 368 18.21 17.79 12.31
C ARG A 368 16.89 17.78 11.53
N PRO A 369 16.71 16.87 10.56
CA PRO A 369 15.44 16.74 9.85
C PRO A 369 14.30 16.50 10.86
N PRO A 370 13.24 17.33 10.84
CA PRO A 370 12.16 17.23 11.80
C PRO A 370 11.45 15.89 11.62
N THR A 371 11.42 15.06 12.65
CA THR A 371 10.73 13.76 12.67
C THR A 371 9.66 13.77 13.75
N THR A 372 8.55 13.06 13.54
CA THR A 372 7.50 12.92 14.57
C THR A 372 7.90 11.92 15.67
N ASP A 373 9.10 11.33 15.60
CA ASP A 373 9.55 10.17 16.40
C ASP A 373 8.51 9.02 16.42
N THR A 374 7.61 9.02 15.44
CA THR A 374 6.69 7.90 15.20
C THR A 374 7.47 6.68 14.71
N TYR A 375 8.71 6.87 14.24
CA TYR A 375 9.64 5.86 13.79
C TYR A 375 11.05 6.15 14.34
N SER A 376 11.90 5.13 14.41
CA SER A 376 13.27 5.23 14.92
C SER A 376 14.25 5.97 13.98
N LEU A 377 13.77 6.69 12.95
CA LEU A 377 14.58 7.37 11.94
C LEU A 377 14.09 8.80 11.61
N PRO A 378 14.99 9.67 11.10
CA PRO A 378 14.63 11.00 10.57
C PRO A 378 13.81 10.87 9.28
N GLN A 379 12.70 11.60 9.17
CA GLN A 379 11.94 11.79 7.92
C GLN A 379 11.96 13.28 7.58
N SER A 380 12.05 13.67 6.31
CA SER A 380 11.69 15.04 5.93
C SER A 380 10.16 15.14 5.84
N GLN A 381 9.58 16.05 6.62
CA GLN A 381 8.13 16.26 6.76
C GLN A 381 7.53 17.14 5.65
N GLU A 382 8.33 17.56 4.67
CA GLU A 382 8.07 18.79 3.93
C GLU A 382 6.93 18.70 2.90
N GLU A 383 6.50 17.49 2.51
CA GLU A 383 5.54 17.32 1.39
C GLU A 383 4.36 16.36 1.64
N PHE A 384 4.31 15.63 2.77
CA PHE A 384 3.30 14.56 2.93
C PHE A 384 1.95 15.03 3.48
N TYR A 385 1.95 15.98 4.43
CA TYR A 385 0.73 16.51 5.05
C TYR A 385 0.38 17.92 4.57
N PHE A 386 1.39 18.76 4.35
CA PHE A 386 1.23 20.11 3.83
C PHE A 386 1.41 20.09 2.31
N SER A 387 0.54 20.80 1.59
CA SER A 387 0.51 20.83 0.12
C SER A 387 1.65 21.66 -0.51
N VAL A 388 2.44 22.34 0.31
CA VAL A 388 3.64 23.12 -0.02
C VAL A 388 4.64 23.04 1.14
N SER A 389 5.89 23.42 0.89
CA SER A 389 6.95 23.53 1.90
C SER A 389 6.57 24.48 3.06
N TYR A 390 7.14 24.27 4.25
CA TYR A 390 6.69 24.97 5.47
C TYR A 390 6.93 26.48 5.43
N ASP A 391 7.98 26.94 4.73
CA ASP A 391 8.29 28.35 4.50
C ASP A 391 7.16 29.04 3.71
N LYS A 392 6.65 28.37 2.67
CA LYS A 392 5.50 28.84 1.90
C LYS A 392 4.20 28.70 2.68
N MET A 393 4.01 27.57 3.38
CA MET A 393 2.80 27.30 4.17
C MET A 393 2.63 28.32 5.30
N ASP A 394 3.71 28.73 5.97
CA ASP A 394 3.68 29.78 7.00
C ASP A 394 3.13 31.09 6.45
N LEU A 395 3.66 31.54 5.29
CA LEU A 395 3.21 32.76 4.62
C LEU A 395 1.76 32.67 4.13
N ILE A 396 1.38 31.54 3.53
CA ILE A 396 0.00 31.32 3.05
C ILE A 396 -0.97 31.25 4.24
N LEU A 397 -0.64 30.55 5.33
CA LEU A 397 -1.49 30.49 6.51
C LEU A 397 -1.59 31.87 7.19
N TYR A 398 -0.49 32.62 7.26
CA TYR A 398 -0.50 34.01 7.71
C TYR A 398 -1.46 34.85 6.88
N ALA A 399 -1.31 34.83 5.56
CA ALA A 399 -2.18 35.56 4.65
C ALA A 399 -3.65 35.19 4.81
N LYS A 400 -3.95 33.88 4.91
CA LYS A 400 -5.30 33.37 5.13
C LYS A 400 -5.90 33.91 6.44
N ASN A 401 -5.12 33.96 7.51
CA ASN A 401 -5.56 34.45 8.82
C ASN A 401 -5.78 35.97 8.87
N HIS A 402 -5.12 36.73 7.99
CA HIS A 402 -5.20 38.19 7.94
C HIS A 402 -6.03 38.70 6.75
N GLY A 403 -6.73 37.81 6.03
CA GLY A 403 -7.60 38.20 4.92
C GLY A 403 -6.87 38.74 3.68
N VAL A 404 -5.59 38.40 3.51
CA VAL A 404 -4.80 38.80 2.33
C VAL A 404 -5.23 37.97 1.12
N SER A 405 -5.35 38.61 -0.04
CA SER A 405 -5.85 37.96 -1.26
C SER A 405 -4.84 36.94 -1.81
N ALA A 406 -5.32 35.91 -2.49
CA ALA A 406 -4.44 34.92 -3.14
C ALA A 406 -3.54 35.54 -4.22
N ALA A 407 -4.02 36.59 -4.89
CA ALA A 407 -3.25 37.35 -5.86
C ALA A 407 -2.03 38.03 -5.21
N ASP A 408 -2.20 38.68 -4.06
CA ASP A 408 -1.11 39.36 -3.36
C ASP A 408 -0.06 38.36 -2.83
N VAL A 409 -0.52 37.22 -2.30
CA VAL A 409 0.34 36.16 -1.76
C VAL A 409 1.15 35.46 -2.85
N SER A 410 0.57 35.30 -4.05
CA SER A 410 1.15 34.56 -5.17
C SER A 410 2.60 34.96 -5.47
N SER A 411 2.84 36.28 -5.47
CA SER A 411 4.16 36.88 -5.71
C SER A 411 5.18 36.55 -4.61
N ALA A 412 4.76 36.49 -3.35
CA ALA A 412 5.63 36.28 -2.19
C ALA A 412 6.06 34.82 -2.02
N VAL A 413 5.26 33.87 -2.52
CA VAL A 413 5.53 32.43 -2.34
C VAL A 413 5.94 31.71 -3.63
N GLY A 414 5.99 32.43 -4.75
CA GLY A 414 6.37 31.89 -6.06
C GLY A 414 5.37 30.87 -6.61
N LEU A 415 4.08 31.09 -6.38
CA LEU A 415 2.98 30.23 -6.86
C LEU A 415 2.00 31.09 -7.68
N THR A 416 1.12 30.46 -8.48
CA THR A 416 0.02 31.18 -9.13
C THR A 416 -1.10 31.48 -8.13
N ALA A 417 -1.92 32.50 -8.40
CA ALA A 417 -3.08 32.82 -7.55
C ALA A 417 -4.03 31.62 -7.41
N GLU A 418 -4.26 30.87 -8.49
CA GLU A 418 -5.07 29.65 -8.47
C GLU A 418 -4.47 28.56 -7.56
N GLN A 419 -3.14 28.40 -7.56
CA GLN A 419 -2.46 27.46 -6.66
C GLN A 419 -2.63 27.88 -5.20
N VAL A 420 -2.47 29.16 -4.89
CA VAL A 420 -2.68 29.69 -3.52
C VAL A 420 -4.14 29.50 -3.08
N GLU A 421 -5.12 29.71 -3.96
CA GLU A 421 -6.54 29.43 -3.68
C GLU A 421 -6.81 27.96 -3.37
N ARG A 422 -6.14 27.03 -4.06
CA ARG A 422 -6.22 25.60 -3.72
C ARG A 422 -5.66 25.34 -2.32
N VAL A 423 -4.53 25.96 -1.97
CA VAL A 423 -3.95 25.83 -0.62
C VAL A 423 -4.88 26.44 0.45
N PHE A 424 -5.51 27.59 0.20
CA PHE A 424 -6.52 28.15 1.09
C PHE A 424 -7.70 27.20 1.32
N LYS A 425 -8.20 26.55 0.26
CA LYS A 425 -9.27 25.55 0.37
C LYS A 425 -8.83 24.32 1.17
N ASP A 426 -7.58 23.88 0.99
CA ASP A 426 -6.96 22.78 1.73
C ASP A 426 -6.84 23.10 3.23
N ILE A 427 -6.34 24.29 3.60
CA ILE A 427 -6.29 24.76 5.00
C ILE A 427 -7.68 24.72 5.65
N GLU A 428 -8.70 25.26 4.98
CA GLU A 428 -10.07 25.25 5.50
C GLU A 428 -10.66 23.83 5.62
N ALA A 429 -10.34 22.95 4.68
CA ALA A 429 -10.74 21.55 4.76
C ALA A 429 -10.10 20.85 5.97
N LYS A 430 -8.80 21.07 6.20
CA LYS A 430 -8.07 20.54 7.35
C LYS A 430 -8.62 21.07 8.67
N ARG A 431 -8.86 22.38 8.79
CA ARG A 431 -9.49 23.00 9.98
C ARG A 431 -10.84 22.38 10.32
N ARG A 432 -11.70 22.13 9.33
CA ARG A 432 -13.00 21.45 9.55
C ARG A 432 -12.82 20.05 10.14
N VAL A 433 -11.82 19.30 9.67
CA VAL A 433 -11.51 17.96 10.20
C VAL A 433 -10.87 18.07 11.59
N ALA A 434 -10.00 19.06 11.79
CA ALA A 434 -9.25 19.31 13.02
C ALA A 434 -10.12 19.84 14.18
N ALA A 435 -11.28 20.44 13.90
CA ALA A 435 -12.17 21.01 14.91
C ALA A 435 -12.46 20.04 16.08
N TYR A 436 -12.72 18.76 15.79
CA TYR A 436 -12.91 17.74 16.82
C TYR A 436 -11.63 17.45 17.62
N LEU A 437 -10.46 17.53 16.99
CA LEU A 437 -9.17 17.29 17.65
C LEU A 437 -8.89 18.35 18.73
N HIS A 438 -9.34 19.59 18.51
CA HIS A 438 -9.25 20.69 19.47
C HIS A 438 -10.36 20.72 20.52
N ALA A 439 -11.50 20.05 20.25
CA ALA A 439 -12.66 20.15 21.12
C ALA A 439 -12.35 19.62 22.53
N PRO A 440 -12.62 20.41 23.59
CA PRO A 440 -12.55 19.91 24.96
C PRO A 440 -13.63 18.84 25.20
N PRO A 441 -13.49 18.01 26.24
CA PRO A 441 -14.57 17.14 26.68
C PRO A 441 -15.84 17.96 26.97
N VAL A 442 -16.99 17.47 26.51
CA VAL A 442 -18.30 18.05 26.86
C VAL A 442 -18.77 17.38 28.13
N VAL A 443 -18.95 18.16 29.19
CA VAL A 443 -19.59 17.68 30.42
C VAL A 443 -21.10 17.73 30.19
N LEU A 444 -21.74 16.57 30.13
CA LEU A 444 -23.19 16.47 30.11
C LEU A 444 -23.67 16.57 31.57
N CYS A 445 -24.28 17.69 31.93
CA CYS A 445 -25.01 17.78 33.18
C CYS A 445 -26.33 17.02 33.02
N ALA A 446 -26.65 16.13 33.97
CA ALA A 446 -28.03 15.71 34.15
C ALA A 446 -28.79 16.93 34.71
N GLU A 447 -29.87 17.34 34.05
CA GLU A 447 -30.82 18.32 34.61
C GLU A 447 -31.49 17.79 35.87
#